data_AF-A0A1V5VT52-F1
#
_entry.id   AF-A0A1V5VT52-F1
#
_cell.length_a   1.000
_cell.length_b   1.000
_cell.length_c   1.000
_cell.angle_alpha   90.00
_cell.angle_beta   90.00
_cell.angle_gamma   90.00
#
_symmetry.space_group_name_H-M   'P 1'
#
loop_
_entity.id
_entity.type
_entity.pdbx_description
1 polymer ?
#
loop_
_entity_poly.entity_id
_entity_poly.type
_entity_poly.pdbx_seq_one_letter_code
_entity_poly.pdbx_strand_id
1 'polypeptide(L)'
;MFDFVIASASIPIIYKPKFINGCYYVDGGLTNNFPARILQGKCDKIIGIHVNHIEEVKEFPNLVSLVERIYRIGIYSNVSHKISACDYFIDPPEARKYDTFDFDKFDEIYNLGYKKGLELVKKITEK
;
A
#
# COMPACT_ATOMS: atom_id res chain seq x y z
N MET A 1 15.42 8.57 11.21
CA MET A 1 14.83 7.91 10.02
C MET A 1 14.03 6.67 10.43
N PHE A 2 14.64 5.67 11.09
CA PHE A 2 13.95 4.44 11.48
C PHE A 2 12.65 4.64 12.28
N ASP A 3 12.61 5.59 13.21
CA ASP A 3 11.39 5.85 13.99
C ASP A 3 10.19 6.24 13.12
N PHE A 4 10.40 7.05 12.08
CA PHE A 4 9.34 7.46 11.17
C PHE A 4 8.87 6.31 10.28
N VAL A 5 9.78 5.44 9.85
CA VAL A 5 9.43 4.23 9.07
C VAL A 5 8.62 3.27 9.94
N ILE A 6 9.04 3.03 11.18
CA ILE A 6 8.30 2.20 12.13
C ILE A 6 6.92 2.79 12.42
N ALA A 7 6.83 4.10 12.66
CA ALA A 7 5.56 4.80 12.85
C ALA A 7 4.63 4.60 11.65
N SER A 8 5.16 4.78 10.43
CA SER A 8 4.38 4.63 9.20
C SER A 8 3.90 3.20 8.93
N ALA A 9 4.53 2.18 9.52
CA ALA A 9 4.15 0.77 9.38
C ALA A 9 3.46 0.18 10.63
N SER A 10 3.12 1.03 11.60
CA SER A 10 2.51 0.59 12.88
C SER A 10 1.01 0.39 12.73
N ILE A 11 0.62 -0.70 12.05
CA ILE A 11 -0.79 -1.07 11.81
C ILE A 11 -1.54 -1.08 13.15
N PRO A 12 -2.62 -0.28 13.31
CA PRO A 12 -3.40 -0.22 14.53
C PRO A 12 -3.87 -1.60 14.99
N ILE A 13 -4.01 -1.79 16.30
CA ILE A 13 -4.45 -3.04 16.97
C ILE A 13 -3.40 -4.16 16.92
N ILE A 14 -2.64 -4.28 15.83
CA ILE A 14 -1.59 -5.31 15.65
C ILE A 14 -0.27 -4.85 16.26
N TYR A 15 0.09 -3.58 16.04
CA TYR A 15 1.31 -2.99 16.57
C TYR A 15 1.01 -1.82 17.51
N LYS A 16 1.92 -1.59 18.46
CA LYS A 16 1.82 -0.44 19.38
C LYS A 16 2.07 0.86 18.61
N PRO A 17 1.30 1.93 18.86
CA PRO A 17 1.60 3.25 18.31
C PRO A 17 3.02 3.70 18.67
N LYS A 18 3.70 4.34 17.73
CA LYS A 18 5.06 4.84 17.93
C LYS A 18 5.00 6.26 18.49
N PHE A 19 5.70 6.51 19.60
CA PHE A 19 5.79 7.84 20.20
C PHE A 19 6.99 8.62 19.64
N ILE A 20 6.75 9.79 19.05
CA ILE A 20 7.78 10.67 18.48
C ILE A 20 7.43 12.11 18.86
N ASN A 21 8.38 12.84 19.46
CA ASN A 21 8.25 14.28 19.75
C ASN A 21 6.95 14.69 20.46
N GLY A 22 6.48 13.92 21.44
CA GLY A 22 5.27 14.25 22.20
C GLY A 22 3.96 13.69 21.64
N CYS A 23 4.00 13.04 20.46
CA CYS A 23 2.81 12.54 19.78
C CYS A 23 2.88 11.03 19.52
N TYR A 24 1.74 10.35 19.57
CA TYR A 24 1.60 8.97 19.14
C TYR A 24 1.21 8.90 17.66
N TYR A 25 1.89 8.03 16.92
CA TYR A 25 1.69 7.78 15.51
C TYR A 25 1.28 6.33 15.27
N VAL A 26 0.42 6.14 14.29
CA VAL A 26 0.02 4.84 13.75
C VAL A 26 0.25 4.85 12.24
N ASP A 27 0.08 3.69 11.60
CA ASP A 27 0.21 3.55 10.16
C ASP A 27 -0.62 4.60 9.39
N GLY A 28 0.02 5.18 8.37
CA GLY A 28 -0.58 6.18 7.50
C GLY A 28 -1.66 5.63 6.57
N GLY A 29 -1.81 4.31 6.44
CA GLY A 29 -2.76 3.66 5.55
C GLY A 29 -4.21 4.09 5.79
N LEU A 30 -4.60 4.36 7.04
CA LEU A 30 -5.94 4.85 7.37
C LEU A 30 -6.20 6.30 6.92
N THR A 31 -5.16 7.11 6.76
CA THR A 31 -5.30 8.56 6.51
C THR A 31 -4.88 8.93 5.10
N ASN A 32 -3.70 8.48 4.67
CA ASN A 32 -3.12 8.79 3.37
C ASN A 32 -2.22 7.67 2.84
N ASN A 33 -2.81 6.53 2.49
CA ASN A 33 -2.07 5.38 1.96
C ASN A 33 -1.42 5.62 0.59
N PHE A 34 -1.88 6.63 -0.15
CA PHE A 34 -1.40 6.93 -1.49
C PHE A 34 -1.03 8.42 -1.64
N PRO A 35 0.09 8.87 -1.05
CA PRO A 35 0.44 10.28 -0.92
C PRO A 35 0.98 10.94 -2.21
N ALA A 36 0.51 10.53 -3.40
CA ALA A 36 1.02 10.98 -4.71
C ALA A 36 1.00 12.51 -4.87
N ARG A 37 -0.02 13.18 -4.33
CA ARG A 37 -0.18 14.65 -4.41
C ARG A 37 1.01 15.42 -3.82
N ILE A 38 1.71 14.86 -2.83
CA ILE A 38 2.84 15.54 -2.15
C ILE A 38 4.05 15.72 -3.09
N LEU A 39 4.11 14.91 -4.17
CA LEU A 39 5.18 14.91 -5.17
C LEU A 39 4.88 15.83 -6.37
N GLN A 40 3.64 16.33 -6.52
CA GLN A 40 3.27 17.21 -7.63
C GLN A 40 4.14 18.48 -7.65
N GLY A 41 4.70 18.79 -8.82
CA GLY A 41 5.61 19.92 -9.01
C GLY A 41 7.02 19.74 -8.43
N LYS A 42 7.33 18.56 -7.88
CA LYS A 42 8.67 18.24 -7.32
C LYS A 42 9.41 17.16 -8.09
N CYS A 43 8.73 16.48 -9.01
CA CYS A 43 9.28 15.38 -9.82
C CYS A 43 8.87 15.56 -11.28
N ASP A 44 9.73 15.15 -12.20
CA ASP A 44 9.43 15.17 -13.64
C ASP A 44 8.34 14.15 -14.01
N LYS A 45 8.35 13.01 -13.30
CA LYS A 45 7.37 11.92 -13.44
C LYS A 45 7.03 11.33 -12.07
N ILE A 46 5.75 11.00 -11.90
CA ILE A 46 5.23 10.33 -10.72
C ILE A 46 4.72 8.94 -11.12
N ILE A 47 5.33 7.90 -10.57
CA ILE A 47 4.92 6.51 -10.74
C ILE A 47 4.17 6.07 -9.48
N GLY A 48 2.87 5.80 -9.63
CA GLY A 48 2.03 5.30 -8.57
C GLY A 48 1.95 3.78 -8.56
N ILE A 49 2.07 3.15 -7.39
CA ILE A 49 1.91 1.70 -7.23
C ILE A 49 0.83 1.45 -6.18
N HIS A 50 -0.26 0.80 -6.58
CA HIS A 50 -1.36 0.48 -5.69
C HIS A 50 -1.62 -1.02 -5.67
N VAL A 51 -1.46 -1.63 -4.50
CA VAL A 51 -1.62 -3.07 -4.27
C VAL A 51 -2.71 -3.39 -3.25
N ASN A 52 -3.42 -2.37 -2.76
CA ASN A 52 -4.39 -2.50 -1.67
C ASN A 52 -5.82 -2.50 -2.20
N HIS A 53 -6.26 -3.62 -2.78
CA HIS A 53 -7.66 -3.80 -3.18
C HIS A 53 -8.39 -4.74 -2.25
N ILE A 54 -9.71 -4.69 -2.34
CA ILE A 54 -10.63 -5.47 -1.53
C ILE A 54 -11.22 -6.55 -2.44
N GLU A 55 -10.92 -7.81 -2.16
CA GLU A 55 -11.67 -8.94 -2.72
C GLU A 55 -12.77 -9.40 -1.76
N GLU A 56 -13.70 -10.20 -2.24
CA GLU A 56 -14.68 -10.85 -1.39
C GLU A 56 -13.98 -11.81 -0.42
N VAL A 57 -14.27 -11.67 0.87
CA VAL A 57 -13.72 -12.55 1.92
C VAL A 57 -14.84 -13.45 2.38
N LYS A 58 -14.63 -14.76 2.30
CA LYS A 58 -15.65 -15.77 2.64
C LYS A 58 -15.75 -16.03 4.14
N GLU A 59 -14.63 -15.95 4.85
CA GLU A 59 -14.55 -16.30 6.27
C GLU A 59 -13.53 -15.43 7.02
N PHE A 60 -13.74 -15.29 8.32
CA PHE A 60 -12.82 -14.61 9.25
C PHE A 60 -12.39 -15.59 10.35
N PRO A 61 -11.31 -16.36 10.13
CA PRO A 61 -10.93 -17.44 11.05
C PRO A 61 -10.49 -16.96 12.43
N ASN A 62 -10.11 -15.68 12.58
CA ASN A 62 -9.63 -15.10 13.84
C ASN A 62 -9.77 -13.57 13.88
N LEU A 63 -9.58 -12.97 15.06
CA LEU A 63 -9.64 -11.51 15.23
C LEU A 63 -8.63 -10.75 14.36
N VAL A 64 -7.45 -11.31 14.10
CA VAL A 64 -6.42 -10.66 13.26
C VAL A 64 -6.93 -10.52 11.83
N SER A 65 -7.54 -11.56 11.25
CA SER A 65 -8.14 -11.51 9.91
C SER A 65 -9.28 -10.48 9.78
N LEU A 66 -10.08 -10.31 10.85
CA LEU A 66 -11.11 -9.27 10.91
C LEU A 66 -10.50 -7.86 10.99
N VAL A 67 -9.50 -7.66 11.86
CA VAL A 67 -8.81 -6.37 12.02
C VAL A 67 -8.11 -5.97 10.73
N GLU A 68 -7.42 -6.90 10.08
CA GLU A 68 -6.78 -6.68 8.78
C GLU A 68 -7.82 -6.28 7.73
N ARG A 69 -8.97 -6.95 7.70
CA ARG A 69 -10.05 -6.60 6.78
C ARG A 69 -10.57 -5.18 7.00
N ILE A 70 -10.84 -4.79 8.25
CA ILE A 70 -11.27 -3.43 8.60
C ILE A 70 -10.22 -2.42 8.14
N TYR A 71 -8.94 -2.73 8.37
CA TYR A 71 -7.82 -1.88 7.98
C TYR A 71 -7.74 -1.69 6.45
N ARG A 72 -7.82 -2.77 5.66
CA ARG A 72 -7.84 -2.72 4.18
C ARG A 72 -9.03 -1.92 3.65
N ILE A 73 -10.20 -2.05 4.27
CA ILE A 73 -11.39 -1.25 3.92
C ILE A 73 -11.12 0.24 4.15
N GLY A 74 -10.53 0.59 5.29
CA GLY A 74 -10.13 1.96 5.61
C GLY A 74 -9.16 2.54 4.57
N ILE A 75 -8.14 1.77 4.19
CA ILE A 75 -7.18 2.14 3.14
C ILE A 75 -7.89 2.45 1.82
N TYR A 76 -8.70 1.52 1.32
CA TYR A 76 -9.31 1.62 -0.01
C TYR A 76 -10.13 2.91 -0.17
N SER A 77 -10.83 3.31 0.89
CA SER A 77 -11.67 4.53 0.90
C SER A 77 -10.91 5.82 0.62
N ASN A 78 -9.57 5.85 0.79
CA ASN A 78 -8.77 7.07 0.69
C ASN A 78 -7.82 7.12 -0.54
N VAL A 79 -7.88 6.16 -1.46
CA VAL A 79 -6.93 6.07 -2.60
C VAL A 79 -7.51 6.58 -3.93
N SER A 80 -8.80 6.37 -4.20
CA SER A 80 -9.42 6.55 -5.53
C SER A 80 -9.17 7.93 -6.16
N HIS A 81 -9.25 9.02 -5.38
CA HIS A 81 -9.09 10.38 -5.88
C HIS A 81 -7.63 10.83 -6.05
N LYS A 82 -6.65 10.01 -5.64
CA LYS A 82 -5.23 10.38 -5.61
C LYS A 82 -4.43 9.82 -6.78
N ILE A 83 -5.00 8.87 -7.53
CA ILE A 83 -4.37 8.21 -8.69
C ILE A 83 -4.12 9.21 -9.83
N SER A 84 -4.99 10.21 -9.99
CA SER A 84 -4.86 11.25 -11.03
C SER A 84 -3.62 12.12 -10.90
N ALA A 85 -2.94 12.07 -9.75
CA ALA A 85 -1.67 12.76 -9.54
C ALA A 85 -0.46 12.03 -10.13
N CYS A 86 -0.63 10.82 -10.67
CA CYS A 86 0.44 10.01 -11.23
C CYS A 86 0.47 10.09 -12.77
N ASP A 87 1.67 10.15 -13.36
CA ASP A 87 1.88 9.99 -14.80
C ASP A 87 1.72 8.53 -15.24
N TYR A 88 2.17 7.61 -14.39
CA TYR A 88 2.11 6.18 -14.60
C TYR A 88 1.53 5.49 -13.38
N PHE A 89 0.79 4.42 -13.60
CA PHE A 89 0.11 3.69 -12.54
C PHE A 89 0.28 2.19 -12.71
N ILE A 90 0.70 1.52 -11.65
CA ILE A 90 0.76 0.06 -11.54
C ILE A 90 -0.28 -0.38 -10.53
N ASP A 91 -1.24 -1.16 -11.01
CA ASP A 91 -2.26 -1.84 -10.21
C ASP A 91 -2.37 -3.28 -10.74
N PRO A 92 -1.69 -4.25 -10.11
CA PRO A 92 -1.80 -5.65 -10.47
C PRO A 92 -3.06 -6.27 -9.83
N PRO A 93 -4.08 -6.67 -10.61
CA PRO A 93 -5.22 -7.41 -10.05
C PRO A 93 -4.79 -8.73 -9.42
N GLU A 94 -3.68 -9.32 -9.87
CA GLU A 94 -3.14 -10.56 -9.32
C GLU A 94 -2.56 -10.39 -7.91
N ALA A 95 -2.28 -9.16 -7.46
CA ALA A 95 -1.80 -8.90 -6.10
C ALA A 95 -2.91 -9.04 -5.04
N ARG A 96 -4.17 -9.04 -5.49
CA ARG A 96 -5.35 -8.98 -4.62
C ARG A 96 -5.63 -10.27 -3.84
N LYS A 97 -5.08 -11.40 -4.31
CA LYS A 97 -5.14 -12.72 -3.67
C LYS A 97 -4.20 -12.89 -2.47
N TYR A 98 -3.36 -11.89 -2.19
CA TYR A 98 -2.41 -11.91 -1.09
C TYR A 98 -2.90 -11.02 0.04
N ASP A 99 -2.73 -11.49 1.27
CA ASP A 99 -3.00 -10.76 2.50
C ASP A 99 -1.73 -10.07 3.01
N THR A 100 -1.90 -9.11 3.92
CA THR A 100 -0.85 -8.25 4.48
C THR A 100 0.23 -9.05 5.20
N PHE A 101 -0.13 -10.22 5.73
CA PHE A 101 0.73 -11.10 6.53
C PHE A 101 1.10 -12.41 5.82
N ASP A 102 0.87 -12.52 4.51
CA ASP A 102 1.26 -13.66 3.66
C ASP A 102 2.78 -13.69 3.38
N PHE A 103 3.60 -13.68 4.43
CA PHE A 103 5.06 -13.66 4.31
C PHE A 103 5.64 -14.94 3.70
N ASP A 104 4.92 -16.05 3.81
CA ASP A 104 5.24 -17.34 3.19
C ASP A 104 5.14 -17.32 1.65
N LYS A 105 4.40 -16.35 1.08
CA LYS A 105 4.21 -16.18 -0.37
C LYS A 105 5.14 -15.12 -0.98
N PHE A 106 6.21 -14.75 -0.26
CA PHE A 106 7.15 -13.68 -0.64
C PHE A 106 7.62 -13.79 -2.10
N ASP A 107 8.10 -14.96 -2.52
CA ASP A 107 8.67 -15.14 -3.86
C ASP A 107 7.63 -14.88 -4.96
N GLU A 108 6.37 -15.26 -4.75
CA GLU A 108 5.32 -15.01 -5.72
C GLU A 108 4.99 -13.51 -5.83
N ILE A 109 4.87 -12.84 -4.67
CA ILE A 109 4.56 -11.41 -4.57
C ILE A 109 5.69 -10.58 -5.21
N TYR A 110 6.94 -10.94 -4.90
CA TYR A 110 8.13 -10.30 -5.46
C TYR A 110 8.17 -10.45 -6.98
N ASN A 111 8.00 -11.67 -7.51
CA ASN A 111 8.03 -11.93 -8.94
C ASN A 111 6.90 -11.22 -9.69
N LEU A 112 5.71 -11.14 -9.09
CA LEU A 112 4.59 -10.36 -9.62
C LEU A 112 4.96 -8.88 -9.75
N GLY A 113 5.49 -8.28 -8.67
CA GLY A 113 5.92 -6.87 -8.66
C GLY A 113 7.01 -6.60 -9.70
N TYR A 114 8.02 -7.48 -9.76
CA TYR A 114 9.12 -7.38 -10.72
C TYR A 114 8.63 -7.42 -12.18
N LYS A 115 7.74 -8.37 -12.51
CA LYS A 115 7.14 -8.50 -13.84
C LYS A 115 6.39 -7.22 -14.23
N LYS A 116 5.53 -6.69 -13.34
CA LYS A 116 4.75 -5.48 -13.61
C LYS A 116 5.64 -4.24 -13.76
N GLY A 117 6.73 -4.17 -12.99
CA GLY A 117 7.76 -3.15 -13.14
C GLY A 117 8.41 -3.17 -14.53
N LEU A 118 8.83 -4.35 -15.00
CA LEU A 118 9.41 -4.51 -16.33
C LEU A 118 8.43 -4.15 -17.46
N GLU A 119 7.16 -4.52 -17.32
CA GLU A 119 6.10 -4.12 -18.27
C GLU A 119 5.96 -2.60 -18.36
N LEU A 120 6.04 -1.89 -17.22
CA LEU A 120 6.01 -0.43 -17.21
C LEU A 120 7.27 0.16 -17.87
N VAL A 121 8.46 -0.35 -17.54
CA VAL A 121 9.71 0.14 -18.13
C VAL A 121 9.66 0.11 -19.65
N LYS A 122 9.20 -1.00 -20.24
CA LYS A 122 9.03 -1.10 -21.71
C LYS A 122 8.13 0.00 -22.26
N LYS A 123 6.98 0.24 -21.63
CA LYS A 123 6.03 1.30 -22.03
C LYS A 123 6.62 2.71 -21.93
N ILE A 124 7.54 2.94 -21.00
CA ILE A 124 8.21 4.23 -20.83
C ILE A 124 9.28 4.42 -21.91
N THR A 125 10.05 3.38 -22.24
CA THR A 125 11.18 3.45 -23.18
C THR A 125 10.79 3.35 -24.66
N GLU A 126 9.61 2.82 -24.99
CA GLU A 126 9.09 2.72 -26.36
C GLU A 126 8.41 4.01 -26.85
N LYS A 127 8.30 5.03 -25.99
CA LYS A 127 7.81 6.38 -26.31
C LYS A 127 8.96 7.36 -26.44
#